data_AF-A0A848UX65-F1
#
_entry.id   AF-A0A848UX65-F1
#
_cell.length_a   1.000
_cell.length_b   1.000
_cell.length_c   1.000
_cell.angle_alpha   90.00
_cell.angle_beta   90.00
_cell.angle_gamma   90.00
#
_symmetry.space_group_name_H-M   'P 1'
#
loop_
_entity.id
_entity.type
_entity.pdbx_description
1 polymer ?
#
loop_
_entity_poly.entity_id
_entity_poly.type
_entity_poly.pdbx_seq_one_letter_code
_entity_poly.pdbx_strand_id
1 'polypeptide(L)'
;TDTISWDIAREDILRDENGRIKTRPGGHGALILNLNNLQADIVFVKNIDNVQIAHNAKRELYWKKVLAGYALDLKQQRDNILLSIQQGEELSEKQHEWLRNLDIDKNADLGKALDRPLRVCGMIRNSGDPGGGPFWTKTALGHSRQIVEGPQIDIGNPDQKKVLESATHFNPVDIVCVLKDFRGEAYDLLEFVDPNTSFIADKFDDGRKVRALELPGLWNGAMAQWLTVFVEVPEFTFNPVKNVNDLLKPAHLGV
;
A
#
# COMPACT_ATOMS: atom_id res chain seq x y z
N THR A 1 -4.03 16.22 3.92
CA THR A 1 -5.13 16.88 3.17
C THR A 1 -6.44 16.50 3.80
N ASP A 2 -7.24 17.49 4.15
CA ASP A 2 -8.55 17.26 4.76
C ASP A 2 -9.66 17.33 3.70
N THR A 3 -10.74 16.59 3.93
CA THR A 3 -11.93 16.59 3.09
C THR A 3 -13.11 17.24 3.80
N ILE A 4 -14.04 17.77 3.01
CA ILE A 4 -15.28 18.36 3.50
C ILE A 4 -16.25 17.24 3.86
N SER A 5 -17.08 17.51 4.86
CA SER A 5 -18.09 16.58 5.34
C SER A 5 -19.49 17.12 5.11
N TRP A 6 -20.43 16.23 4.83
CA TRP A 6 -21.85 16.52 4.62
C TRP A 6 -22.64 16.10 5.86
N ASP A 7 -23.39 17.03 6.46
CA ASP A 7 -24.33 16.73 7.54
C ASP A 7 -25.60 16.13 6.94
N ILE A 8 -25.87 14.86 7.24
CA ILE A 8 -26.99 14.14 6.64
C ILE A 8 -28.34 14.73 7.10
N ALA A 9 -28.44 15.16 8.35
CA ALA A 9 -29.71 15.65 8.90
C ALA A 9 -30.04 17.07 8.43
N ARG A 10 -29.01 17.89 8.17
CA ARG A 10 -29.16 19.27 7.72
C ARG A 10 -29.11 19.44 6.20
N GLU A 11 -28.72 18.40 5.47
CA GLU A 11 -28.52 18.43 4.02
C GLU A 11 -27.61 19.61 3.59
N ASP A 12 -26.53 19.84 4.34
CA ASP A 12 -25.54 20.89 4.06
C ASP A 12 -24.14 20.46 4.50
N ILE A 13 -23.12 21.22 4.08
CA ILE A 13 -21.75 21.10 4.56
C ILE A 13 -21.71 21.22 6.09
N LEU A 14 -21.01 20.29 6.73
CA LEU A 14 -20.79 20.30 8.17
C LEU A 14 -20.02 21.55 8.57
N ARG A 15 -20.56 22.30 9.52
CA ARG A 15 -19.96 23.50 10.08
C ARG A 15 -19.82 23.40 11.59
N ASP A 16 -18.80 24.05 12.12
CA ASP A 16 -18.60 24.24 13.55
C ASP A 16 -19.59 25.26 14.14
N GLU A 17 -19.54 25.47 15.46
CA GLU A 17 -20.40 26.42 16.17
C GLU A 17 -20.19 27.88 15.72
N ASN A 18 -19.05 28.19 15.11
CA ASN A 18 -18.71 29.51 14.58
C ASN A 18 -19.08 29.65 13.08
N GLY A 19 -19.74 28.65 12.48
CA GLY A 19 -20.15 28.66 11.08
C GLY A 19 -19.04 28.33 10.08
N ARG A 20 -17.84 27.94 10.54
CA ARG A 20 -16.71 27.54 9.67
C ARG A 20 -16.91 26.12 9.17
N ILE A 21 -16.48 25.84 7.95
CA ILE A 21 -16.51 24.49 7.37
C ILE A 21 -15.62 23.58 8.24
N LYS A 22 -16.20 22.48 8.74
CA LYS A 22 -15.46 21.46 9.47
C LYS A 22 -14.89 20.47 8.47
N THR A 23 -13.56 20.38 8.42
CA THR A 23 -12.83 19.43 7.60
C THR A 23 -12.37 18.24 8.45
N ARG A 24 -12.05 17.12 7.81
CA ARG A 24 -11.52 15.93 8.48
C ARG A 24 -10.44 15.25 7.65
N PRO A 25 -9.55 14.46 8.25
CA PRO A 25 -8.52 13.76 7.49
C PRO A 25 -9.13 12.90 6.37
N GLY A 26 -8.63 13.06 5.14
CA GLY A 26 -9.13 12.34 3.96
C GLY A 26 -8.77 10.85 3.89
N GLY A 27 -8.41 10.23 5.02
CA GLY A 27 -7.92 8.86 5.10
C GLY A 27 -6.43 8.70 4.79
N HIS A 28 -5.92 7.46 4.90
CA HIS A 28 -4.50 7.13 4.71
C HIS A 28 -3.98 7.47 3.31
N GLY A 29 -4.86 7.52 2.31
CA GLY A 29 -4.53 7.94 0.95
C GLY A 29 -3.84 9.30 0.86
N ALA A 30 -4.08 10.18 1.84
CA ALA A 30 -3.41 11.47 1.95
C ALA A 30 -1.88 11.37 2.06
N LEU A 31 -1.33 10.22 2.46
CA LEU A 31 0.12 10.01 2.57
C LEU A 31 0.82 10.14 1.21
N ILE A 32 0.14 9.86 0.09
CA ILE A 32 0.77 9.89 -1.25
C ILE A 32 1.34 11.28 -1.59
N LEU A 33 0.68 12.36 -1.15
CA LEU A 33 1.15 13.73 -1.33
C LEU A 33 2.43 13.98 -0.54
N ASN A 34 2.51 13.44 0.69
CA ASN A 34 3.72 13.55 1.49
C ASN A 34 4.86 12.78 0.84
N LEU A 35 4.60 11.55 0.37
CA LEU A 35 5.60 10.73 -0.35
C LEU A 35 6.08 11.43 -1.62
N ASN A 36 5.18 12.06 -2.38
CA ASN A 36 5.51 12.78 -3.62
C ASN A 36 6.48 13.94 -3.38
N ASN A 37 6.37 14.58 -2.21
CA ASN A 37 7.21 15.71 -1.84
C ASN A 37 8.54 15.29 -1.18
N LEU A 38 8.77 13.99 -0.93
CA LEU A 38 10.01 13.52 -0.34
C LEU A 38 11.12 13.46 -1.39
N GLN A 39 12.28 14.02 -1.03
CA GLN A 39 13.52 13.80 -1.77
C GLN A 39 14.22 12.55 -1.22
N ALA A 40 13.75 11.36 -1.61
CA ALA A 40 14.29 10.09 -1.17
C ALA A 40 14.25 9.03 -2.28
N ASP A 41 15.24 8.14 -2.30
CA ASP A 41 15.28 7.01 -3.24
C ASP A 41 14.40 5.85 -2.74
N ILE A 42 14.52 5.58 -1.43
CA ILE A 42 13.83 4.50 -0.71
C ILE A 42 13.09 5.09 0.48
N VAL A 43 11.85 4.67 0.68
CA VAL A 43 11.03 5.05 1.84
C VAL A 43 10.48 3.80 2.52
N PHE A 44 10.64 3.72 3.84
CA PHE A 44 9.99 2.69 4.65
C PHE A 44 8.66 3.23 5.19
N VAL A 45 7.57 2.51 4.94
CA VAL A 45 6.25 2.80 5.51
C VAL A 45 5.93 1.71 6.52
N LYS A 46 5.63 2.14 7.75
CA LYS A 46 5.23 1.28 8.86
C LYS A 46 4.13 1.94 9.67
N ASN A 47 3.14 1.18 10.12
CA ASN A 47 2.17 1.71 11.07
C ASN A 47 2.84 2.09 12.39
N ILE A 48 2.38 3.20 12.98
CA ILE A 48 2.91 3.73 14.25
C ILE A 48 2.60 2.82 15.44
N ASP A 49 1.50 2.06 15.37
CA ASP A 49 1.07 1.13 16.41
C ASP A 49 1.83 -0.19 16.38
N ASN A 50 2.53 -0.52 15.29
CA ASN A 50 3.42 -1.68 15.23
C ASN A 50 4.73 -1.36 15.95
N VAL A 51 4.76 -1.64 17.26
CA VAL A 51 5.87 -1.29 18.16
C VAL A 51 6.71 -2.51 18.46
N GLN A 52 8.03 -2.39 18.33
CA GLN A 52 8.97 -3.46 18.66
C GLN A 52 9.76 -3.15 19.93
N ILE A 53 10.04 -4.18 20.73
CA ILE A 53 10.90 -4.08 21.91
C ILE A 53 12.38 -4.22 21.54
N ALA A 54 13.26 -3.62 22.35
CA ALA A 54 14.70 -3.57 22.10
C ALA A 54 15.33 -4.95 21.84
N HIS A 55 14.85 -5.99 22.52
CA HIS A 55 15.32 -7.37 22.35
C HIS A 55 15.17 -7.89 20.90
N ASN A 56 14.06 -7.54 20.24
CA ASN A 56 13.75 -8.00 18.89
C ASN A 56 14.20 -7.01 17.79
N ALA A 57 14.68 -5.82 18.15
CA ALA A 57 15.07 -4.78 17.20
C ALA A 57 16.12 -5.26 16.18
N LYS A 58 17.09 -6.10 16.61
CA LYS A 58 18.10 -6.67 15.69
C LYS A 58 17.48 -7.62 14.66
N ARG A 59 16.48 -8.42 15.08
CA ARG A 59 15.78 -9.36 14.20
C ARG A 59 14.88 -8.63 13.23
N GLU A 60 14.16 -7.60 13.69
CA GLU A 60 13.37 -6.73 12.82
C GLU A 60 14.27 -6.02 11.79
N LEU A 61 15.40 -5.45 12.23
CA LEU A 61 16.36 -4.78 11.35
C LEU A 61 16.88 -5.71 10.25
N TYR A 62 17.10 -6.99 10.55
CA TYR A 62 17.46 -7.99 9.53
C TYR A 62 16.38 -8.06 8.43
N TRP A 63 15.11 -8.19 8.80
CA TRP A 63 14.02 -8.26 7.81
C TRP A 63 13.81 -6.94 7.05
N LYS A 64 13.99 -5.79 7.70
CA LYS A 64 14.03 -4.48 7.01
C LYS A 64 15.13 -4.45 5.94
N LYS A 65 16.31 -4.99 6.24
CA LYS A 65 17.41 -5.12 5.26
C LYS A 65 17.09 -6.11 4.15
N VAL A 66 16.43 -7.22 4.44
CA VAL A 66 15.99 -8.19 3.42
C VAL A 66 15.01 -7.52 2.45
N LEU A 67 13.97 -6.86 2.96
CA LEU A 67 12.98 -6.16 2.12
C LEU A 67 13.63 -5.06 1.28
N ALA A 68 14.51 -4.25 1.88
CA ALA A 68 15.19 -3.18 1.16
C ALA A 68 16.21 -3.67 0.14
N GLY A 69 16.99 -4.70 0.48
CA GLY A 69 17.92 -5.34 -0.45
C GLY A 69 17.20 -5.94 -1.65
N TYR A 70 16.05 -6.57 -1.41
CA TYR A 70 15.22 -7.10 -2.49
C TYR A 70 14.57 -6.00 -3.34
N ALA A 71 14.11 -4.90 -2.73
CA ALA A 71 13.60 -3.74 -3.46
C ALA A 71 14.68 -3.12 -4.38
N LEU A 72 15.92 -3.06 -3.90
CA LEU A 72 17.07 -2.59 -4.68
C LEU A 72 17.40 -3.52 -5.85
N ASP A 73 17.39 -4.84 -5.63
CA ASP A 73 17.60 -5.83 -6.69
C ASP A 73 16.51 -5.72 -7.78
N LEU A 74 15.23 -5.64 -7.36
CA LEU A 74 14.12 -5.43 -8.28
C LEU A 74 14.24 -4.12 -9.06
N LYS A 75 14.63 -3.01 -8.40
CA LYS A 75 14.90 -1.74 -9.06
C LYS A 75 15.99 -1.91 -10.12
N GLN A 76 17.12 -2.54 -9.77
CA GLN A 76 18.23 -2.70 -10.70
C GLN A 76 17.83 -3.51 -11.93
N GLN A 77 17.08 -4.60 -11.76
CA GLN A 77 16.59 -5.42 -12.87
C GLN A 77 15.62 -4.65 -13.76
N ARG A 78 14.65 -3.95 -13.16
CA ARG A 78 13.71 -3.06 -13.86
C ARG A 78 14.45 -2.02 -14.69
N ASP A 79 15.40 -1.33 -14.08
CA ASP A 79 16.13 -0.23 -14.71
C ASP A 79 17.01 -0.74 -15.86
N ASN A 80 17.67 -1.89 -15.70
CA ASN A 80 18.43 -2.53 -16.78
C ASN A 80 17.54 -2.90 -17.97
N ILE A 81 16.35 -3.43 -17.73
CA ILE A 81 15.40 -3.74 -18.82
C ILE A 81 14.95 -2.46 -19.53
N LEU A 82 14.61 -1.41 -18.78
CA LEU A 82 14.22 -0.12 -19.36
C LEU A 82 15.33 0.51 -20.19
N LEU A 83 16.59 0.40 -19.75
CA LEU A 83 17.76 0.84 -20.51
C LEU A 83 17.95 0.06 -21.82
N SER A 84 17.87 -1.28 -21.78
CA SER A 84 17.94 -2.11 -22.99
C SER A 84 16.83 -1.75 -23.99
N ILE A 85 15.60 -1.52 -23.51
CA ILE A 85 14.48 -1.06 -24.35
C ILE A 85 14.80 0.30 -24.98
N GLN A 86 15.30 1.26 -24.20
CA GLN A 86 15.66 2.59 -24.71
C GLN A 86 16.76 2.53 -25.78
N GLN A 87 17.68 1.57 -25.65
CA GLN A 87 18.78 1.37 -26.59
C GLN A 87 18.39 0.52 -27.82
N GLY A 88 17.18 -0.05 -27.83
CA GLY A 88 16.72 -0.95 -28.89
C GLY A 88 17.38 -2.33 -28.84
N GLU A 89 17.88 -2.74 -27.67
CA GLU A 89 18.48 -4.05 -27.45
C GLU A 89 17.42 -5.13 -27.23
N GLU A 90 17.70 -6.35 -27.68
CA GLU A 90 16.88 -7.51 -27.33
C GLU A 90 17.08 -7.92 -25.87
N LEU A 91 15.97 -8.23 -25.19
CA LEU A 91 16.02 -8.71 -23.82
C LEU A 91 16.55 -10.15 -23.77
N SER A 92 17.44 -10.42 -22.82
CA SER A 92 17.94 -11.76 -22.53
C SER A 92 16.85 -12.68 -21.96
N GLU A 93 17.06 -13.99 -22.05
CA GLU A 93 16.12 -14.97 -21.45
C GLU A 93 15.97 -14.77 -19.93
N LYS A 94 17.04 -14.33 -19.24
CA LYS A 94 16.97 -13.98 -17.80
C LYS A 94 16.04 -12.81 -17.53
N GLN A 95 16.06 -11.78 -18.39
CA GLN A 95 15.14 -10.65 -18.27
C GLN A 95 13.71 -11.09 -18.56
N HIS A 96 13.49 -11.95 -19.56
CA HIS A 96 12.17 -12.54 -19.81
C HIS A 96 11.67 -13.40 -18.64
N GLU A 97 12.54 -14.19 -18.01
CA GLU A 97 12.19 -14.95 -16.81
C GLU A 97 11.81 -14.04 -15.64
N TRP A 98 12.57 -12.96 -15.44
CA TRP A 98 12.27 -11.97 -14.41
C TRP A 98 10.91 -11.29 -14.63
N LEU A 99 10.56 -10.93 -15.88
CA LEU A 99 9.24 -10.39 -16.21
C LEU A 99 8.12 -11.39 -15.90
N ARG A 100 8.30 -12.66 -16.25
CA ARG A 100 7.34 -13.74 -15.93
C ARG A 100 7.13 -13.88 -14.43
N ASN A 101 8.19 -13.80 -13.62
CA ASN A 101 8.08 -13.88 -12.15
C ASN A 101 7.31 -12.70 -11.53
N LEU A 102 7.21 -11.57 -12.23
CA LEU A 102 6.38 -10.42 -11.87
C LEU A 102 5.00 -10.41 -12.52
N ASP A 103 4.64 -11.47 -13.26
CA ASP A 103 3.41 -11.56 -14.07
C ASP A 103 3.27 -10.42 -15.08
N ILE A 104 4.39 -9.97 -15.65
CA ILE A 104 4.42 -8.96 -16.71
C ILE A 104 4.49 -9.68 -18.06
N ASP A 105 3.50 -9.46 -18.91
CA ASP A 105 3.50 -9.98 -20.28
C ASP A 105 4.63 -9.35 -21.09
N LYS A 106 5.51 -10.19 -21.63
CA LYS A 106 6.64 -9.76 -22.48
C LYS A 106 6.19 -9.06 -23.77
N ASN A 107 4.94 -9.27 -24.20
CA ASN A 107 4.37 -8.64 -25.39
C ASN A 107 3.64 -7.32 -25.09
N ALA A 108 3.52 -6.93 -23.82
CA ALA A 108 2.94 -5.64 -23.44
C ALA A 108 3.88 -4.49 -23.81
N ASP A 109 3.38 -3.26 -23.70
CA ASP A 109 4.22 -2.06 -23.69
C ASP A 109 5.07 -2.07 -22.41
N LEU A 110 6.26 -2.69 -22.50
CA LEU A 110 7.16 -2.88 -21.36
C LEU A 110 7.65 -1.56 -20.76
N GLY A 111 7.74 -0.50 -21.57
CA GLY A 111 8.05 0.85 -21.07
C GLY A 111 7.01 1.29 -20.05
N LYS A 112 5.71 1.24 -20.41
CA LYS A 112 4.62 1.59 -19.48
C LYS A 112 4.46 0.58 -18.34
N ALA A 113 4.68 -0.70 -18.60
CA ALA A 113 4.52 -1.75 -17.59
C ALA A 113 5.62 -1.72 -16.51
N LEU A 114 6.78 -1.13 -16.81
CA LEU A 114 7.95 -1.10 -15.92
C LEU A 114 8.30 0.29 -15.40
N ASP A 115 8.17 1.37 -16.19
CA ASP A 115 8.54 2.74 -15.81
C ASP A 115 7.50 3.35 -14.86
N ARG A 116 7.43 2.77 -13.66
CA ARG A 116 6.51 3.12 -12.57
C ARG A 116 7.16 2.90 -11.20
N PRO A 117 6.69 3.59 -10.14
CA PRO A 117 7.17 3.40 -8.78
C PRO A 117 6.95 1.95 -8.32
N LEU A 118 7.82 1.49 -7.41
CA LEU A 118 7.86 0.11 -6.95
C LEU A 118 7.69 0.05 -5.44
N ARG A 119 7.03 -1.01 -4.96
CA ARG A 119 6.94 -1.35 -3.55
C ARG A 119 7.15 -2.84 -3.30
N VAL A 120 7.94 -3.14 -2.28
CA VAL A 120 8.07 -4.47 -1.70
C VAL A 120 7.35 -4.46 -0.37
N CYS A 121 6.32 -5.28 -0.22
CA CYS A 121 5.50 -5.33 0.98
C CYS A 121 5.73 -6.65 1.70
N GLY A 122 6.23 -6.58 2.93
CA GLY A 122 6.27 -7.70 3.86
C GLY A 122 4.85 -8.14 4.20
N MET A 123 4.60 -9.44 4.16
CA MET A 123 3.34 -10.09 4.47
C MET A 123 3.56 -11.11 5.57
N ILE A 124 2.68 -11.16 6.57
CA ILE A 124 2.72 -12.21 7.59
C ILE A 124 1.63 -13.24 7.29
N ARG A 125 1.77 -14.45 7.82
CA ARG A 125 0.69 -15.45 7.75
C ARG A 125 -0.54 -14.92 8.47
N ASN A 126 -1.71 -15.16 7.90
CA ASN A 126 -2.95 -14.73 8.49
C ASN A 126 -3.33 -15.64 9.67
N SER A 127 -3.41 -15.07 10.86
CA SER A 127 -3.84 -15.70 12.12
C SER A 127 -5.34 -15.52 12.41
N GLY A 128 -6.10 -14.98 11.46
CA GLY A 128 -7.51 -14.61 11.64
C GLY A 128 -7.71 -13.13 12.02
N ASP A 129 -6.67 -12.32 11.90
CA ASP A 129 -6.74 -10.89 12.20
C ASP A 129 -7.58 -10.14 11.15
N PRO A 130 -8.47 -9.23 11.59
CA PRO A 130 -9.23 -8.40 10.67
C PRO A 130 -8.33 -7.35 10.00
N GLY A 131 -8.38 -7.28 8.67
CA GLY A 131 -7.77 -6.23 7.86
C GLY A 131 -7.50 -6.68 6.43
N GLY A 132 -6.65 -5.93 5.72
CA GLY A 132 -6.30 -6.20 4.34
C GLY A 132 -5.24 -7.27 4.13
N GLY A 133 -5.15 -7.75 2.90
CA GLY A 133 -4.21 -8.78 2.48
C GLY A 133 -3.77 -8.62 1.02
N PRO A 134 -2.87 -9.49 0.55
CA PRO A 134 -2.39 -9.49 -0.84
C PRO A 134 -3.43 -10.15 -1.76
N PHE A 135 -3.89 -9.42 -2.76
CA PHE A 135 -4.86 -9.91 -3.76
C PHE A 135 -4.51 -9.46 -5.18
N TRP A 136 -5.13 -10.11 -6.15
CA TRP A 136 -5.16 -9.64 -7.53
C TRP A 136 -6.36 -8.73 -7.74
N THR A 137 -6.11 -7.58 -8.37
CA THR A 137 -7.17 -6.63 -8.73
C THR A 137 -7.09 -6.33 -10.22
N LYS A 138 -8.21 -5.91 -10.80
CA LYS A 138 -8.26 -5.38 -12.15
C LYS A 138 -8.05 -3.87 -12.09
N THR A 139 -7.02 -3.40 -12.78
CA THR A 139 -6.63 -2.00 -12.88
C THR A 139 -6.72 -1.53 -14.33
N ALA A 140 -6.50 -0.23 -14.58
CA ALA A 140 -6.40 0.32 -15.94
C ALA A 140 -5.26 -0.32 -16.78
N LEU A 141 -4.22 -0.86 -16.14
CA LEU A 141 -3.08 -1.51 -16.77
C LEU A 141 -3.25 -3.05 -16.90
N GLY A 142 -4.43 -3.59 -16.55
CA GLY A 142 -4.67 -5.03 -16.47
C GLY A 142 -4.66 -5.54 -15.03
N HIS A 143 -4.31 -6.81 -14.83
CA HIS A 143 -4.27 -7.39 -13.48
C HIS A 143 -3.02 -6.95 -12.72
N SER A 144 -3.19 -6.50 -11.48
CA SER A 144 -2.10 -6.04 -10.62
C SER A 144 -2.25 -6.59 -9.21
N ARG A 145 -1.12 -6.93 -8.61
CA ARG A 145 -1.01 -7.34 -7.20
C ARG A 145 -1.24 -6.10 -6.33
N GLN A 146 -2.22 -6.15 -5.45
CA GLN A 146 -2.61 -5.02 -4.59
C GLN A 146 -2.89 -5.49 -3.17
N ILE A 147 -2.72 -4.56 -2.23
CA ILE A 147 -3.20 -4.76 -0.87
C ILE A 147 -4.64 -4.28 -0.83
N VAL A 148 -5.58 -5.19 -0.62
CA VAL A 148 -7.01 -4.86 -0.56
C VAL A 148 -7.50 -5.01 0.86
N GLU A 149 -8.14 -3.97 1.40
CA GLU A 149 -8.72 -3.99 2.73
C GLU A 149 -10.04 -4.78 2.73
N GLY A 150 -10.33 -5.51 3.81
CA GLY A 150 -11.55 -6.32 3.93
C GLY A 150 -12.85 -5.61 3.52
N PRO A 151 -13.11 -4.35 3.95
CA PRO A 151 -14.30 -3.59 3.53
C PRO A 151 -14.42 -3.31 2.03
N GLN A 152 -13.35 -3.47 1.25
CA GLN A 152 -13.35 -3.27 -0.20
C GLN A 152 -13.72 -4.56 -0.97
N ILE A 153 -13.86 -5.68 -0.27
CA ILE A 153 -14.19 -6.98 -0.86
C ILE A 153 -15.69 -7.21 -0.72
N ASP A 154 -16.36 -7.47 -1.85
CA ASP A 154 -17.79 -7.74 -1.87
C ASP A 154 -18.09 -9.15 -1.35
N ILE A 155 -18.40 -9.24 -0.06
CA ILE A 155 -18.78 -10.50 0.59
C ILE A 155 -20.14 -11.06 0.12
N GLY A 156 -20.95 -10.24 -0.56
CA GLY A 156 -22.17 -10.68 -1.21
C GLY A 156 -21.89 -11.46 -2.50
N ASN A 157 -20.71 -11.25 -3.11
CA ASN A 157 -20.23 -12.02 -4.24
C ASN A 157 -19.55 -13.31 -3.74
N PRO A 158 -20.10 -14.51 -4.06
CA PRO A 158 -19.55 -15.79 -3.59
C PRO A 158 -18.10 -16.04 -4.01
N ASP A 159 -17.69 -15.57 -5.18
CA ASP A 159 -16.33 -15.76 -5.69
C ASP A 159 -15.33 -14.90 -4.90
N GLN A 160 -15.65 -13.63 -4.66
CA GLN A 160 -14.80 -12.75 -3.86
C GLN A 160 -14.74 -13.20 -2.40
N LYS A 161 -15.87 -13.65 -1.84
CA LYS A 161 -15.92 -14.24 -0.50
C LYS A 161 -14.99 -15.45 -0.39
N LYS A 162 -15.03 -16.37 -1.37
CA LYS A 162 -14.14 -17.53 -1.40
C LYS A 162 -12.67 -17.14 -1.50
N VAL A 163 -12.35 -16.12 -2.31
CA VAL A 163 -10.98 -15.59 -2.42
C VAL A 163 -10.50 -15.05 -1.06
N LEU A 164 -11.32 -14.26 -0.37
CA LEU A 164 -11.02 -13.75 0.96
C LEU A 164 -10.83 -14.87 1.99
N GLU A 165 -11.72 -15.87 2.01
CA GLU A 165 -11.64 -17.03 2.92
C GLU A 165 -10.40 -17.90 2.64
N SER A 166 -9.87 -17.89 1.42
CA SER A 166 -8.64 -18.59 1.04
C SER A 166 -7.36 -17.81 1.32
N ALA A 167 -7.46 -16.56 1.79
CA ALA A 167 -6.31 -15.69 1.99
C ALA A 167 -5.40 -16.22 3.11
N THR A 168 -4.16 -16.58 2.73
CA THR A 168 -3.17 -17.15 3.65
C THR A 168 -2.33 -16.10 4.36
N HIS A 169 -2.39 -14.85 3.93
CA HIS A 169 -1.51 -13.77 4.38
C HIS A 169 -2.28 -12.49 4.71
N PHE A 170 -1.69 -11.70 5.59
CA PHE A 170 -2.18 -10.43 6.08
C PHE A 170 -1.12 -9.34 5.84
N ASN A 171 -1.57 -8.10 5.61
CA ASN A 171 -0.69 -6.95 5.43
C ASN A 171 -0.36 -6.27 6.79
N PRO A 172 0.86 -6.44 7.35
CA PRO A 172 1.30 -5.77 8.58
C PRO A 172 1.64 -4.28 8.38
N VAL A 173 1.53 -3.77 7.14
CA VAL A 173 2.06 -2.47 6.72
C VAL A 173 3.55 -2.39 7.03
N ASP A 174 4.34 -3.28 6.43
CA ASP A 174 5.79 -3.18 6.37
C ASP A 174 6.21 -3.07 4.90
N ILE A 175 6.35 -1.85 4.42
CA ILE A 175 6.48 -1.58 2.99
C ILE A 175 7.77 -0.79 2.72
N VAL A 176 8.52 -1.24 1.73
CA VAL A 176 9.66 -0.51 1.17
C VAL A 176 9.28 0.01 -0.20
N CYS A 177 9.22 1.33 -0.33
CA CYS A 177 8.90 2.04 -1.56
C CYS A 177 10.17 2.51 -2.26
N VAL A 178 10.18 2.44 -3.59
CA VAL A 178 11.21 2.97 -4.49
C VAL A 178 10.58 4.04 -5.36
N LEU A 179 11.03 5.28 -5.21
CA LEU A 179 10.34 6.46 -5.75
C LEU A 179 10.99 7.06 -6.99
N LYS A 180 12.12 6.50 -7.44
CA LYS A 180 12.87 7.00 -8.58
C LYS A 180 12.87 6.05 -9.77
N ASP A 181 12.86 6.65 -10.94
CA ASP A 181 12.98 5.97 -12.23
C ASP A 181 14.41 5.47 -12.49
N PHE A 182 14.63 4.93 -13.68
CA PHE A 182 15.93 4.42 -14.13
C PHE A 182 16.93 5.52 -14.52
N ARG A 183 16.49 6.77 -14.64
CA ARG A 183 17.31 7.96 -14.91
C ARG A 183 17.77 8.63 -13.61
N GLY A 184 17.17 8.25 -12.47
CA GLY A 184 17.43 8.85 -11.17
C GLY A 184 16.49 10.01 -10.82
N GLU A 185 15.47 10.23 -11.64
CA GLU A 185 14.45 11.25 -11.41
C GLU A 185 13.33 10.70 -10.55
N ALA A 186 12.75 11.56 -9.71
CA ALA A 186 11.59 11.19 -8.90
C ALA A 186 10.35 11.06 -9.80
N TYR A 187 9.58 9.99 -9.62
CA TYR A 187 8.26 9.90 -10.22
C TYR A 187 7.33 10.95 -9.63
N ASP A 188 6.45 11.53 -10.45
CA ASP A 188 5.23 12.16 -9.92
C ASP A 188 4.26 11.04 -9.53
N LEU A 189 4.24 10.73 -8.23
CA LEU A 189 3.42 9.65 -7.67
C LEU A 189 1.92 9.87 -7.89
N LEU A 190 1.49 11.10 -8.17
CA LEU A 190 0.09 11.43 -8.45
C LEU A 190 -0.38 10.88 -9.79
N GLU A 191 0.54 10.64 -10.74
CA GLU A 191 0.22 10.00 -12.02
C GLU A 191 -0.15 8.51 -11.86
N PHE A 192 0.18 7.91 -10.71
CA PHE A 192 -0.02 6.48 -10.43
C PHE A 192 -1.19 6.21 -9.45
N VAL A 193 -1.98 7.24 -9.16
CA VAL A 193 -3.21 7.18 -8.33
C VAL A 193 -4.40 6.78 -9.21
N ASP A 194 -5.27 5.89 -8.72
CA ASP A 194 -6.60 5.67 -9.31
C ASP A 194 -7.67 6.53 -8.60
N PRO A 195 -8.10 7.65 -9.21
CA PRO A 195 -9.08 8.54 -8.58
C PRO A 195 -10.46 7.90 -8.41
N ASN A 196 -10.78 6.85 -9.18
CA ASN A 196 -12.08 6.17 -9.14
C ASN A 196 -12.26 5.31 -7.88
N THR A 197 -11.18 5.11 -7.11
CA THR A 197 -11.23 4.37 -5.83
C THR A 197 -11.56 5.25 -4.62
N SER A 198 -11.82 6.53 -4.84
CA SER A 198 -12.39 7.42 -3.82
C SER A 198 -13.81 6.97 -3.48
N PHE A 199 -14.21 7.06 -2.21
CA PHE A 199 -15.56 6.65 -1.80
C PHE A 199 -16.14 7.58 -0.74
N ILE A 200 -17.47 7.57 -0.61
CA ILE A 200 -18.18 8.30 0.44
C ILE A 200 -18.41 7.34 1.60
N ALA A 201 -17.92 7.70 2.77
CA ALA A 201 -18.08 6.93 3.99
C ALA A 201 -19.08 7.63 4.93
N ASP A 202 -19.99 6.85 5.51
CA ASP A 202 -20.81 7.29 6.64
C ASP A 202 -19.94 7.27 7.91
N LYS A 203 -19.92 8.38 8.65
CA LYS A 203 -19.19 8.58 9.90
C LYS A 203 -20.09 9.24 10.94
N PHE A 204 -19.58 9.34 12.17
CA PHE A 204 -20.18 10.10 13.25
C PHE A 204 -19.25 11.22 13.70
N ASP A 205 -19.83 12.40 13.94
CA ASP A 205 -19.11 13.59 14.39
C ASP A 205 -19.98 14.30 15.43
N ASP A 206 -19.53 14.33 16.69
CA ASP A 206 -20.26 14.89 17.83
C ASP A 206 -21.73 14.43 17.91
N GLY A 207 -21.95 13.12 17.69
CA GLY A 207 -23.28 12.50 17.70
C GLY A 207 -24.10 12.69 16.41
N ARG A 208 -23.60 13.45 15.43
CA ARG A 208 -24.26 13.65 14.12
C ARG A 208 -23.78 12.61 13.12
N LYS A 209 -24.71 12.07 12.33
CA LYS A 209 -24.38 11.27 11.16
C LYS A 209 -23.93 12.18 10.03
N VAL A 210 -22.80 11.85 9.45
CA VAL A 210 -22.14 12.67 8.44
C VAL A 210 -21.60 11.78 7.33
N ARG A 211 -21.60 12.27 6.10
CA ARG A 211 -20.90 11.65 4.97
C ARG A 211 -19.60 12.38 4.71
N ALA A 212 -18.53 11.63 4.48
CA ALA A 212 -17.23 12.19 4.19
C ALA A 212 -16.68 11.56 2.91
N LEU A 213 -16.02 12.37 2.07
CA LEU A 213 -15.19 11.85 1.01
C LEU A 213 -13.91 11.26 1.63
N GLU A 214 -13.64 9.99 1.40
CA GLU A 214 -12.34 9.39 1.61
C GLU A 214 -11.58 9.38 0.28
N LEU A 215 -10.32 9.85 0.32
CA LEU A 215 -9.42 9.81 -0.83
C LEU A 215 -9.12 8.35 -1.20
N PRO A 216 -8.63 8.09 -2.42
CA PRO A 216 -8.17 6.77 -2.83
C PRO A 216 -7.37 6.09 -1.73
N GLY A 217 -7.79 4.90 -1.30
CA GLY A 217 -7.11 4.18 -0.23
C GLY A 217 -5.63 4.03 -0.54
N LEU A 218 -4.76 4.19 0.47
CA LEU A 218 -3.32 4.33 0.24
C LEU A 218 -2.73 3.20 -0.62
N TRP A 219 -3.13 1.95 -0.35
CA TRP A 219 -2.50 0.81 -0.98
C TRP A 219 -3.09 0.43 -2.35
N ASN A 220 -4.41 0.39 -2.49
CA ASN A 220 -5.08 -0.05 -3.74
C ASN A 220 -5.54 1.11 -4.63
N GLY A 221 -5.57 2.34 -4.10
CA GLY A 221 -6.02 3.52 -4.81
C GLY A 221 -4.87 4.48 -5.10
N ALA A 222 -4.27 5.04 -4.04
CA ALA A 222 -3.18 5.99 -4.20
C ALA A 222 -1.88 5.38 -4.74
N MET A 223 -1.74 4.05 -4.62
CA MET A 223 -0.63 3.27 -5.20
C MET A 223 -1.11 2.25 -6.24
N ALA A 224 -2.28 2.48 -6.85
CA ALA A 224 -2.95 1.51 -7.72
C ALA A 224 -2.06 1.00 -8.86
N GLN A 225 -1.23 1.86 -9.43
CA GLN A 225 -0.42 1.53 -10.60
C GLN A 225 1.03 1.16 -10.27
N TRP A 226 1.39 0.97 -8.99
CA TRP A 226 2.77 0.64 -8.60
C TRP A 226 3.14 -0.81 -8.92
N LEU A 227 4.41 -1.05 -9.25
CA LEU A 227 4.99 -2.41 -9.26
C LEU A 227 4.96 -2.94 -7.83
N THR A 228 4.19 -4.00 -7.58
CA THR A 228 4.00 -4.52 -6.23
C THR A 228 4.51 -5.95 -6.12
N VAL A 229 5.38 -6.18 -5.14
CA VAL A 229 5.87 -7.52 -4.80
C VAL A 229 5.61 -7.81 -3.33
N PHE A 230 5.14 -9.03 -3.05
CA PHE A 230 4.83 -9.50 -1.71
C PHE A 230 5.90 -10.49 -1.26
N VAL A 231 6.36 -10.35 -0.01
CA VAL A 231 7.38 -11.21 0.60
C VAL A 231 6.85 -11.71 1.93
N GLU A 232 6.77 -13.04 2.13
CA GLU A 232 6.46 -13.60 3.45
C GLU A 232 7.59 -13.22 4.43
N VAL A 233 7.23 -12.55 5.52
CA VAL A 233 8.12 -12.19 6.63
C VAL A 233 7.60 -12.83 7.92
N PRO A 234 8.46 -13.04 8.93
CA PRO A 234 8.01 -13.66 10.17
C PRO A 234 7.01 -12.80 10.92
N GLU A 235 6.08 -13.46 11.60
CA GLU A 235 5.01 -12.84 12.39
C GLU A 235 5.53 -11.83 13.43
N PHE A 236 6.69 -12.09 14.04
CA PHE A 236 7.27 -11.19 15.05
C PHE A 236 7.62 -9.79 14.51
N THR A 237 7.62 -9.57 13.19
CA THR A 237 7.79 -8.24 12.58
C THR A 237 6.56 -7.33 12.75
N PHE A 238 5.45 -7.91 13.23
CA PHE A 238 4.19 -7.22 13.43
C PHE A 238 3.68 -7.38 14.86
N ASN A 239 3.79 -6.31 15.66
CA ASN A 239 3.30 -6.28 17.04
C ASN A 239 2.47 -5.00 17.24
N PRO A 240 1.21 -4.99 16.78
CA PRO A 240 0.35 -3.81 16.86
C PRO A 240 -0.17 -3.58 18.29
N VAL A 241 -0.20 -2.31 18.70
CA VAL A 241 -0.81 -1.85 19.96
C VAL A 241 -2.02 -1.00 19.65
N LYS A 242 -3.20 -1.62 19.57
CA LYS A 242 -4.48 -0.94 19.28
C LYS A 242 -5.16 -0.44 20.56
N ASN A 243 -4.93 -1.12 21.68
CA ASN A 243 -5.42 -0.73 22.99
C ASN A 243 -4.36 -1.02 24.08
N VAL A 244 -4.56 -0.46 25.28
CA VAL A 244 -3.61 -0.60 26.40
C VAL A 244 -3.34 -2.05 26.77
N ASN A 245 -4.33 -2.96 26.66
CA ASN A 245 -4.14 -4.36 27.02
C ASN A 245 -3.24 -5.11 26.02
N ASP A 246 -3.05 -4.60 24.80
CA ASP A 246 -2.11 -5.20 23.85
C ASP A 246 -0.68 -5.20 24.40
N LEU A 247 -0.32 -4.21 25.22
CA LEU A 247 1.00 -4.13 25.87
C LEU A 247 1.28 -5.28 26.87
N LEU A 248 0.24 -6.02 27.28
CA LEU A 248 0.38 -7.19 28.14
C LEU A 248 0.74 -8.46 27.35
N LYS A 249 0.69 -8.43 26.02
CA LYS A 249 1.07 -9.57 25.18
C LYS A 249 2.57 -9.86 25.30
N PRO A 250 3.01 -11.13 25.23
CA PRO A 250 4.42 -11.50 25.36
C PRO A 250 5.38 -10.72 24.45
N ALA A 251 4.94 -10.34 23.25
CA ALA A 251 5.72 -9.54 22.31
C ALA A 251 6.15 -8.16 22.84
N HIS A 252 5.45 -7.61 23.84
CA HIS A 252 5.72 -6.30 24.43
C HIS A 252 6.31 -6.39 25.85
N LEU A 253 6.36 -7.59 26.43
CA LEU A 253 6.99 -7.82 27.72
C LEU A 253 8.50 -7.97 27.47
N GLY A 254 9.31 -7.05 28.01
CA GLY A 254 10.77 -7.03 27.83
C GLY A 254 11.53 -8.13 28.58
N VAL A 255 10.96 -9.34 28.65
CA VAL A 255 11.45 -10.48 29.44
C VAL A 255 11.98 -11.56 28.52
#